data_AF-A0A4Q5PTM4-F1
#
_entry.id   AF-A0A4Q5PTM4-F1
#
_cell.length_a   1.000
_cell.length_b   1.000
_cell.length_c   1.000
_cell.angle_alpha   90.00
_cell.angle_beta   90.00
_cell.angle_gamma   90.00
#
_symmetry.space_group_name_H-M   'P 1'
#
loop_
_entity.id
_entity.type
_entity.pdbx_description
1 polymer ?
#
loop_
_entity_poly.entity_id
_entity_poly.type
_entity_poly.pdbx_seq_one_letter_code
_entity_poly.pdbx_strand_id
1 'polypeptide(L)' 'MPIGYSAMVLHAHLPFVRHPEYDFFLEEHWLFEAITETYVPLISMYEGLVNDGIDFRLTMSLTPTLIAMLTDPLLQD' A
#
# COMPACT_ATOMS: atom_id res chain seq x y z
N MET A 1 -17.81 -30.30 4.43
CA MET A 1 -18.17 -29.12 3.61
C MET A 1 -17.61 -27.89 4.29
N PRO A 2 -17.11 -26.87 3.54
CA PRO A 2 -16.67 -25.63 4.15
C PRO A 2 -17.84 -24.95 4.87
N ILE A 3 -17.56 -24.31 6.01
CA ILE A 3 -18.54 -23.58 6.82
C ILE A 3 -18.99 -22.26 6.18
N GLY A 4 -18.29 -21.81 5.13
CA GLY A 4 -18.54 -20.59 4.39
C GLY A 4 -17.29 -20.14 3.62
N TYR A 5 -17.38 -18.98 2.99
CA TYR A 5 -16.26 -18.31 2.34
C TYR A 5 -16.11 -16.90 2.91
N SER A 6 -14.86 -16.43 3.03
CA SER A 6 -14.54 -15.06 3.43
C SER A 6 -13.75 -14.39 2.32
N ALA A 7 -14.05 -13.12 2.05
CA ALA A 7 -13.34 -12.31 1.06
C ALA A 7 -13.00 -10.96 1.68
N MET A 8 -11.72 -10.78 2.04
CA MET A 8 -11.18 -9.49 2.48
C MET A 8 -10.74 -8.69 1.26
N VAL A 9 -11.24 -7.45 1.14
CA VAL A 9 -10.88 -6.51 0.06
C VAL A 9 -10.33 -5.23 0.66
N LEU A 10 -9.07 -4.95 0.41
CA LEU A 10 -8.37 -3.75 0.88
C LEU A 10 -8.29 -2.71 -0.24
N HIS A 11 -8.76 -1.50 0.01
CA HIS A 11 -8.71 -0.40 -0.95
C HIS A 11 -7.63 0.62 -0.56
N ALA A 12 -6.55 0.67 -1.35
CA ALA A 12 -5.45 1.61 -1.15
C ALA A 12 -5.56 2.79 -2.12
N HIS A 13 -5.72 3.97 -1.54
CA HIS A 13 -5.87 5.23 -2.27
C HIS A 13 -5.21 6.38 -1.54
N LEU A 14 -4.56 7.24 -2.31
CA LEU A 14 -4.17 8.58 -1.92
C LEU A 14 -4.44 9.54 -3.09
N PRO A 15 -4.83 10.80 -2.82
CA PRO A 15 -4.84 11.85 -3.83
C PRO A 15 -3.42 12.10 -4.34
N PHE A 16 -3.28 12.71 -5.52
CA PHE A 16 -1.97 12.99 -6.09
C PHE A 16 -1.33 14.20 -5.40
N VAL A 17 -0.18 13.99 -4.72
CA VAL A 17 0.45 14.97 -3.81
C VAL A 17 1.88 15.37 -4.22
N ARG A 18 2.27 15.15 -5.48
CA ARG A 18 3.63 15.46 -5.96
C ARG A 18 3.79 16.96 -6.23
N HIS A 19 4.62 17.64 -5.44
CA HIS A 19 4.83 19.10 -5.53
C HIS A 19 6.30 19.51 -5.67
N PRO A 20 6.92 19.33 -6.86
CA PRO A 20 8.33 19.65 -7.10
C PRO A 20 8.68 21.14 -6.93
N GLU A 21 7.69 22.02 -6.92
CA GLU A 21 7.85 23.46 -6.75
C GLU A 21 8.13 23.90 -5.31
N TYR A 22 7.96 23.02 -4.32
CA TYR A 22 8.19 23.31 -2.90
C TYR A 22 9.25 22.36 -2.33
N ASP A 23 10.24 22.89 -1.60
CA ASP A 23 11.26 22.08 -0.92
C ASP A 23 10.68 21.21 0.22
N PHE A 24 9.47 21.54 0.70
CA PHE A 24 8.76 20.80 1.73
C PHE A 24 7.25 20.95 1.54
N PHE A 25 6.53 19.84 1.53
CA PHE A 25 5.07 19.82 1.43
C PHE A 25 4.48 18.74 2.35
N LEU A 26 3.52 19.13 3.20
CA LEU A 26 3.02 18.28 4.28
C LEU A 26 2.25 17.07 3.73
N GLU A 27 1.60 17.22 2.59
CA GLU A 27 0.75 16.22 1.97
C GLU A 27 1.55 15.04 1.40
N GLU A 28 2.83 15.24 1.04
CA GLU A 28 3.74 14.15 0.67
C GLU A 28 4.00 13.21 1.85
N HIS A 29 3.91 13.72 3.09
CA HIS A 29 4.04 12.88 4.28
C HIS A 29 2.96 11.80 4.36
N TRP A 30 1.76 12.04 3.83
CA TRP A 30 0.72 11.01 3.80
C TRP A 30 1.14 9.79 3.00
N LEU A 31 1.90 9.98 1.91
CA LEU A 31 2.44 8.87 1.12
C LEU A 31 3.48 8.10 1.94
N PHE A 32 4.39 8.80 2.61
CA PHE A 32 5.44 8.17 3.42
C PHE A 32 4.88 7.44 4.64
N GLU A 33 3.91 8.03 5.34
CA GLU A 33 3.17 7.40 6.43
C GLU A 33 2.43 6.14 5.93
N ALA A 34 1.73 6.23 4.79
CA ALA A 34 1.05 5.06 4.21
C ALA A 34 2.03 3.93 3.84
N ILE A 35 3.21 4.26 3.29
CA ILE A 35 4.25 3.29 2.98
C ILE A 35 4.78 2.62 4.26
N THR A 36 5.20 3.43 5.23
CA THR A 36 5.92 2.96 6.43
C THR A 36 5.02 2.32 7.47
N GLU A 37 3.78 2.80 7.61
CA GLU A 37 2.85 2.33 8.65
C GLU A 37 1.80 1.35 8.11
N THR A 38 1.61 1.25 6.79
CA THR A 38 0.61 0.33 6.21
C THR A 38 1.21 -0.63 5.18
N TYR A 39 1.77 -0.14 4.07
CA TYR A 39 2.12 -1.02 2.94
C TYR A 39 3.30 -1.95 3.23
N VAL A 40 4.38 -1.43 3.80
CA VAL A 40 5.54 -2.24 4.19
C VAL A 40 5.16 -3.25 5.28
N PRO A 41 4.46 -2.87 6.38
CA PRO A 41 3.98 -3.83 7.37
C PRO A 41 3.07 -4.92 6.79
N LEU A 42 2.18 -4.58 5.86
CA LEU A 42 1.33 -5.57 5.19
C LEU A 42 2.16 -6.56 4.36
N ILE A 43 3.15 -6.08 3.59
CA ILE A 43 4.05 -6.94 2.83
C ILE A 43 4.81 -7.89 3.76
N SER A 44 5.41 -7.38 4.84
CA SER A 44 6.11 -8.20 5.83
C SER A 44 5.20 -9.27 6.46
N MET A 45 3.94 -8.92 6.76
CA MET A 45 2.96 -9.87 7.26
C MET A 45 2.63 -10.95 6.23
N TYR A 46 2.40 -10.57 4.96
CA TYR A 46 2.11 -11.52 3.89
C TYR A 46 3.28 -12.48 3.63
N GLU A 47 4.51 -11.98 3.63
CA GLU A 47 5.71 -12.80 3.53
C GLU A 47 5.81 -13.79 4.69
N GLY A 48 5.51 -13.36 5.92
CA GLY A 48 5.43 -14.24 7.09
C GLY A 48 4.41 -15.38 6.90
N LEU A 49 3.19 -15.05 6.45
CA LEU A 49 2.15 -16.06 6.19
C LEU A 49 2.55 -17.06 5.10
N VAL A 50 3.25 -16.60 4.05
CA VAL A 50 3.79 -17.47 3.00
C VAL A 50 4.88 -18.39 3.55
N ASN A 51 5.81 -17.85 4.35
CA ASN A 51 6.90 -18.61 4.96
C ASN A 51 6.39 -19.68 5.93
N ASP A 52 5.31 -19.40 6.66
CA ASP A 52 4.66 -20.32 7.58
C ASP A 52 3.75 -21.35 6.87
N GLY A 53 3.59 -21.26 5.54
CA GLY A 53 2.76 -22.16 4.75
C GLY A 53 1.25 -22.01 5.01
N ILE A 54 0.80 -20.83 5.43
CA ILE A 54 -0.61 -20.54 5.72
C ILE A 54 -1.38 -20.31 4.40
N ASP A 55 -2.45 -21.06 4.16
CA ASP A 55 -3.36 -20.84 3.01
C ASP A 55 -4.30 -19.65 3.29
N PHE A 56 -3.86 -18.44 2.96
CA PHE A 56 -4.65 -17.21 3.06
C PHE A 56 -4.95 -16.61 1.68
N ARG A 57 -6.08 -15.88 1.59
CA ARG A 57 -6.48 -15.16 0.37
C ARG A 57 -7.02 -13.78 0.73
N LEU A 58 -6.61 -12.78 -0.02
CA LEU A 58 -7.14 -11.42 0.05
C LEU A 58 -7.08 -10.77 -1.33
N THR A 59 -7.82 -9.68 -1.50
CA THR A 59 -7.74 -8.81 -2.67
C THR A 59 -7.32 -7.42 -2.23
N MET A 60 -6.39 -6.81 -2.96
CA MET A 60 -6.01 -5.42 -2.74
C MET A 60 -6.19 -4.64 -4.05
N SER A 61 -6.90 -3.51 -3.99
CA SER A 61 -7.01 -2.58 -5.11
C SER A 61 -6.10 -1.38 -4.86
N LEU A 62 -5.28 -1.02 -5.83
CA LEU A 62 -4.45 0.18 -5.79
C LEU A 62 -4.96 1.15 -6.86
N THR A 63 -5.22 2.39 -6.46
CA THR A 63 -5.68 3.42 -7.41
C THR A 63 -4.56 3.85 -8.37
N PRO A 64 -4.88 4.23 -9.63
CA PRO A 64 -3.86 4.70 -10.57
C PRO A 64 -3.03 5.89 -10.06
N THR A 65 -3.63 6.78 -9.28
CA THR A 65 -2.94 7.92 -8.67
C THR A 65 -1.89 7.47 -7.66
N LEU A 66 -2.23 6.51 -6.80
CA LEU A 66 -1.30 5.94 -5.83
C LEU A 66 -0.15 5.22 -6.54
N ILE A 67 -0.45 4.39 -7.55
CA ILE A 67 0.58 3.68 -8.31
C ILE A 67 1.54 4.66 -8.96
N ALA A 68 1.02 5.72 -9.60
CA ALA A 68 1.86 6.73 -10.23
C ALA A 68 2.85 7.35 -9.25
N MET A 69 2.40 7.69 -8.04
CA MET A 69 3.27 8.25 -6.99
C MET A 69 4.27 7.24 -6.45
N LEU A 70 3.87 5.99 -6.21
CA LEU A 70 4.77 4.93 -5.73
C LEU A 70 5.91 4.61 -6.71
N THR A 71 5.73 4.93 -8.00
CA THR A 71 6.73 4.72 -9.06
C THR A 71 7.44 6.00 -9.50
N ASP A 72 7.13 7.14 -8.90
CA ASP A 72 7.73 8.42 -9.27
C ASP A 72 9.14 8.54 -8.67
N PRO A 73 10.20 8.74 -9.47
CA PRO A 73 11.57 8.82 -8.94
C PRO A 73 11.76 9.93 -7.91
N LEU A 74 11.11 11.08 -8.08
CA LEU A 74 11.23 12.19 -7.12
C LEU A 74 10.68 11.82 -5.75
N LEU A 75 9.63 11.00 -5.70
CA LEU A 75 9.01 10.53 -4.45
C LEU A 75 9.70 9.29 -3.88
N GLN A 76 10.66 8.70 -4.59
CA GLN A 76 11.47 7.57 -4.14
C GLN A 76 12.84 7.96 -3.59
N ASP A 77 13.31 9.17 -3.90
CA ASP A 77 14.59 9.74 -3.43
C ASP A 77 14.55 10.02 -1.90
#